data_AF-A0A059LLV4-F1
#
_entry.id   AF-A0A059LLV4-F1
#
_cell.length_a   1.000
_cell.length_b   1.000
_cell.length_c   1.000
_cell.angle_alpha   90.00
_cell.angle_beta   90.00
_cell.angle_gamma   90.00
#
_symmetry.space_group_name_H-M   'P 1'
#
loop_
_entity.id
_entity.type
_entity.pdbx_description
1 polymer ?
#
loop_
_entity_poly.entity_id
_entity_poly.type
_entity_poly.pdbx_seq_one_letter_code
_entity_poly.pdbx_strand_id
1 'polypeptide(L)'
;MLPELDALEEQGLFSKTELRSIVARREAFEYALQRRAARRLDYERYAAYEESLEALRSARARLFKRGDRDRHRRGKKEKRGKGSDKEEERERLLRQRTERCFVRR
;
A
#
# COMPACT_ATOMS: atom_id res chain seq x y z
N MET A 1 19.67 11.18 -7.65
CA MET A 1 18.49 11.33 -6.78
C MET A 1 18.72 10.47 -5.55
N LEU A 2 18.32 10.94 -4.36
CA LEU A 2 18.56 10.22 -3.12
C LEU A 2 17.70 8.93 -3.09
N PRO A 3 18.29 7.76 -2.79
CA PRO A 3 17.59 6.47 -2.84
C PRO A 3 16.38 6.41 -1.88
N GLU A 4 16.38 7.25 -0.84
CA GLU A 4 15.28 7.34 0.12
C GLU A 4 13.99 7.92 -0.47
N LEU A 5 14.11 8.89 -1.38
CA LEU A 5 12.95 9.50 -2.04
C LEU A 5 12.34 8.54 -3.07
N ASP A 6 13.19 7.77 -3.74
CA ASP A 6 12.77 6.75 -4.72
C ASP A 6 11.97 5.65 -4.01
N ALA A 7 12.39 5.21 -2.81
CA ALA A 7 11.64 4.25 -2.00
C ALA A 7 10.26 4.77 -1.56
N LEU A 8 10.11 6.08 -1.29
CA LEU A 8 8.81 6.68 -0.96
C LEU A 8 7.86 6.74 -2.16
N GLU A 9 8.41 6.88 -3.36
CA GLU A 9 7.67 6.80 -4.61
C GLU A 9 7.22 5.36 -4.89
N GLU A 10 8.11 4.37 -4.73
CA GLU A 10 7.80 2.94 -4.91
C GLU A 10 6.72 2.46 -3.95
N GLN A 11 6.71 2.98 -2.72
CA GLN A 11 5.66 2.70 -1.74
C GLN A 11 4.32 3.38 -2.05
N GLY A 12 4.27 4.27 -3.05
CA GLY A 12 3.07 4.99 -3.45
C GLY A 12 2.54 5.97 -2.39
N LEU A 13 3.40 6.38 -1.44
CA LEU A 13 3.02 7.31 -0.37
C LEU A 13 2.98 8.76 -0.85
N PHE A 14 3.77 9.09 -1.88
CA PHE A 14 3.87 10.42 -2.47
C PHE A 14 3.91 10.33 -4.00
N SER A 15 3.36 11.35 -4.66
CA SER A 15 3.50 11.51 -6.12
C SER A 15 4.82 12.17 -6.49
N LYS A 16 5.32 11.91 -7.71
CA LYS A 16 6.51 12.57 -8.28
C LYS A 16 6.46 14.10 -8.25
N THR A 17 5.27 14.68 -8.38
CA THR A 17 5.09 16.15 -8.33
C THR A 17 5.21 16.67 -6.90
N GLU A 18 4.62 15.95 -5.94
CA GLU A 18 4.74 16.27 -4.51
C GLU A 18 6.20 16.15 -4.05
N LEU A 19 6.89 15.07 -4.41
CA LEU A 19 8.30 14.84 -4.06
C LEU A 19 9.19 15.98 -4.55
N ARG A 20 9.01 16.42 -5.81
CA ARG A 20 9.72 17.60 -6.34
C ARG A 20 9.47 18.85 -5.51
N SER A 21 8.22 19.08 -5.07
CA SER A 21 7.91 20.24 -4.23
C SER A 21 8.55 20.14 -2.83
N ILE A 22 8.67 18.94 -2.26
CA ILE A 22 9.31 18.69 -0.96
C ILE A 22 10.82 18.95 -1.06
N VAL A 23 11.47 18.43 -2.11
CA VAL A 23 12.90 18.65 -2.36
C VAL A 23 13.18 20.14 -2.52
N ALA A 24 12.42 20.85 -3.35
CA ALA A 24 12.59 22.29 -3.54
C ALA A 24 12.43 23.09 -2.23
N ARG A 25 11.50 22.69 -1.35
CA ARG A 25 11.34 23.32 -0.03
C ARG A 25 12.52 23.02 0.89
N ARG A 26 13.03 21.78 0.92
CA ARG A 26 14.22 21.41 1.69
C ARG A 26 15.43 22.21 1.23
N GLU A 27 15.67 22.31 -0.08
CA GLU A 27 16.75 23.11 -0.65
C GLU A 27 16.66 24.58 -0.24
N ALA A 28 15.46 25.16 -0.20
CA ALA A 28 15.27 26.53 0.27
C ALA A 28 15.60 26.70 1.76
N PHE A 29 15.27 25.71 2.61
CA PHE A 29 15.65 25.73 4.02
C PHE A 29 17.15 25.52 4.23
N GLU A 30 17.76 24.57 3.51
CA GLU A 30 19.21 24.33 3.50
C GLU A 30 19.97 25.62 3.15
N TYR A 31 19.56 26.31 2.08
CA TYR A 31 20.14 27.60 1.72
C TYR A 31 19.97 28.66 2.83
N ALA A 32 18.79 28.70 3.46
CA ALA A 32 18.52 29.63 4.56
C ALA A 32 19.34 29.33 5.84
N LEU A 33 19.74 28.08 6.05
CA LEU A 33 20.55 27.63 7.18
C LEU A 33 22.05 27.78 6.91
N GLN A 34 22.48 27.57 5.66
CA GLN A 34 23.89 27.67 5.25
C GLN A 34 24.37 29.12 5.06
N ARG A 35 23.44 30.09 4.97
CA ARG A 35 23.81 31.50 4.84
C ARG A 35 24.57 32.00 6.08
N ARG A 36 25.50 32.95 5.87
CA ARG A 36 26.35 33.52 6.95
C ARG A 36 25.59 34.14 8.13
N ALA A 37 24.34 34.57 7.93
CA ALA A 37 23.48 35.15 8.96
C ALA A 37 22.22 34.30 9.19
N ALA A 38 22.41 33.00 9.46
CA ALA A 38 21.31 32.12 9.87
C ALA A 38 20.72 32.60 11.21
N ARG A 39 19.39 32.72 11.26
CA ARG A 39 18.68 33.13 12.49
C ARG A 39 18.14 31.89 13.17
N ARG A 40 18.04 31.93 14.51
CA ARG A 40 17.39 30.88 15.31
C ARG A 40 16.00 30.50 14.76
N LEU A 41 15.24 31.49 14.32
CA LEU A 41 13.92 31.30 13.72
C LEU A 41 13.94 30.39 12.48
N ASP A 42 15.01 30.41 11.68
CA ASP A 42 15.10 29.59 10.46
C ASP A 42 15.22 28.10 10.82
N TYR A 43 15.95 27.78 11.89
CA TYR A 43 16.03 26.43 12.46
C TYR A 43 14.68 25.96 13.02
N GLU A 44 13.98 26.83 13.76
CA GLU A 44 12.65 26.53 14.31
C GLU A 44 11.63 26.26 13.20
N ARG A 45 11.68 27.04 12.11
CA ARG A 45 10.82 26.83 10.94
C ARG A 45 11.13 25.53 10.21
N TYR A 46 12.41 25.19 10.07
CA TYR A 46 12.79 23.93 9.41
C TYR A 46 12.40 22.72 10.25
N ALA A 47 12.61 22.76 11.57
CA ALA A 47 12.17 21.71 12.49
C ALA A 47 10.65 21.47 12.43
N ALA A 48 9.86 22.55 12.50
CA ALA A 48 8.40 22.46 12.39
C ALA A 48 7.94 21.89 11.03
N TYR A 49 8.64 22.23 9.95
CA TYR A 49 8.36 21.67 8.63
C TYR A 49 8.62 20.15 8.60
N GLU A 50 9.76 19.69 9.10
CA GLU A 50 10.10 18.26 9.14
C GLU A 50 9.12 17.45 10.01
N GLU A 51 8.72 17.98 11.17
CA GLU A 51 7.69 17.36 12.01
C GLU A 51 6.36 17.19 11.26
N SER A 52 5.93 18.24 10.52
CA SER A 52 4.70 18.18 9.73
C SER A 52 4.79 17.17 8.59
N LEU A 53 5.97 17.02 7.97
CA LEU A 53 6.21 16.07 6.90
C LEU A 53 6.15 14.62 7.43
N GLU A 54 6.76 14.35 8.59
CA GLU A 54 6.72 13.04 9.22
C GLU A 54 5.30 12.68 9.69
N ALA A 55 4.54 13.66 10.20
CA ALA A 55 3.13 13.46 10.53
C ALA A 55 2.31 13.06 9.29
N LEU A 56 2.51 13.74 8.16
CA LEU A 56 1.87 13.40 6.89
C LEU A 56 2.25 12.00 6.42
N ARG A 57 3.53 11.63 6.50
CA ARG A 57 4.04 10.30 6.15
C ARG A 57 3.39 9.22 7.02
N SER A 58 3.36 9.42 8.33
CA SER A 58 2.74 8.49 9.28
C SER A 58 1.25 8.31 9.02
N ALA A 59 0.53 9.40 8.74
CA ALA A 59 -0.89 9.35 8.43
C ALA A 59 -1.18 8.54 7.15
N ARG A 60 -0.45 8.81 6.06
CA ARG A 60 -0.61 8.08 4.79
C ARG A 60 -0.21 6.60 4.94
N ALA A 61 0.87 6.31 5.66
CA ALA A 61 1.28 4.93 5.95
C ALA A 61 0.24 4.16 6.78
N ARG A 62 -0.41 4.82 7.76
CA ARG A 62 -1.51 4.21 8.53
C ARG A 62 -2.72 3.92 7.65
N LEU A 63 -3.06 4.81 6.73
CA LEU A 63 -4.16 4.59 5.78
C LEU A 63 -3.87 3.42 4.84
N PHE A 64 -2.64 3.36 4.30
CA PHE A 64 -2.20 2.25 3.45
C PHE A 64 -2.33 0.90 4.16
N LYS A 65 -1.82 0.81 5.40
CA LYS A 65 -1.96 -0.40 6.25
C LYS A 65 -3.42 -0.75 6.57
N ARG A 66 -4.30 0.24 6.73
CA ARG A 66 -5.74 0.00 6.98
C ARG A 66 -6.44 -0.54 5.73
N GLY A 67 -6.18 0.05 4.55
CA GLY A 67 -6.75 -0.39 3.27
C GLY A 67 -6.35 -1.81 2.88
N ASP A 68 -5.13 -2.24 3.20
CA ASP A 68 -4.70 -3.63 2.97
C ASP A 68 -5.42 -4.65 3.85
N ARG A 69 -5.77 -4.30 5.09
CA ARG A 69 -6.57 -5.18 5.96
C ARG A 69 -7.97 -5.43 5.38
N ASP A 70 -8.58 -4.41 4.76
CA ASP A 70 -9.89 -4.55 4.14
C ASP A 70 -9.85 -5.35 2.83
N ARG A 71 -8.77 -5.21 2.03
CA ARG A 71 -8.55 -6.05 0.82
C ARG A 71 -8.40 -7.54 1.17
N HIS A 72 -7.64 -7.86 2.21
CA HIS A 72 -7.47 -9.25 2.66
C HIS A 72 -8.78 -9.86 3.20
N ARG A 73 -9.62 -9.05 3.86
CA ARG A 73 -10.93 -9.49 4.39
C ARG A 73 -11.95 -9.75 3.27
N ARG A 74 -11.92 -8.98 2.18
CA ARG A 74 -12.75 -9.22 0.98
C ARG A 74 -12.31 -10.45 0.19
N GLY A 75 -11.02 -10.64 -0.04
CA GLY A 75 -10.51 -11.81 -0.77
C GLY A 75 -10.78 -13.17 -0.09
N LYS A 76 -10.93 -13.19 1.24
CA LYS A 76 -11.33 -14.40 2.00
C LYS A 76 -12.81 -14.77 1.84
N LYS A 77 -13.70 -13.81 1.56
CA LYS A 77 -15.13 -14.10 1.30
C LYS A 77 -15.33 -14.76 -0.07
N GLU A 78 -14.62 -14.29 -1.09
CA GLU A 78 -14.74 -14.84 -2.45
C GLU A 78 -14.22 -16.29 -2.57
N LYS A 79 -13.17 -16.65 -1.82
CA LYS A 79 -12.65 -18.04 -1.84
C LYS A 79 -13.56 -19.06 -1.14
N ARG A 80 -14.42 -18.62 -0.21
CA ARG A 80 -15.38 -19.51 0.48
C ARG A 80 -16.59 -19.88 -0.39
N GLY A 81 -16.88 -19.11 -1.44
CA GLY A 81 -18.05 -19.33 -2.31
C GLY A 81 -17.84 -20.27 -3.50
N LYS A 82 -16.62 -20.73 -3.78
CA LYS A 82 -16.31 -21.56 -4.98
C LYS A 82 -16.12 -23.06 -4.69
N GLY A 83 -16.35 -23.49 -3.46
CA GLY A 83 -16.15 -24.89 -3.03
C GLY A 83 -17.36 -25.80 -3.25
N SER A 84 -18.58 -25.25 -3.21
CA SER A 84 -19.83 -26.01 -3.26
C SER A 84 -20.10 -26.64 -4.63
N ASP A 85 -19.81 -25.93 -5.72
CA ASP A 85 -20.27 -26.35 -7.05
C ASP A 85 -19.45 -27.52 -7.62
N LYS A 86 -18.19 -27.67 -7.18
CA LYS A 86 -17.30 -28.75 -7.65
C LYS A 86 -17.55 -30.09 -6.97
N GLU A 87 -18.11 -30.06 -5.76
CA GLU A 87 -18.37 -31.25 -4.96
C GLU A 87 -19.66 -31.93 -5.43
N GLU A 88 -20.70 -31.13 -5.75
CA GLU A 88 -21.94 -31.61 -6.36
C GLU A 88 -21.73 -32.19 -7.77
N GLU A 89 -20.86 -31.58 -8.60
CA GLU A 89 -20.56 -32.08 -9.94
C GLU A 89 -19.80 -33.42 -9.91
N ARG A 90 -18.90 -33.60 -8.94
CA ARG A 90 -18.22 -34.88 -8.68
C ARG A 90 -19.18 -35.97 -8.20
N GLU A 91 -20.13 -35.65 -7.33
CA GLU A 91 -21.14 -36.59 -6.86
C GLU A 91 -22.05 -37.05 -8.00
N ARG A 92 -22.48 -36.12 -8.88
CA ARG A 92 -23.26 -36.44 -10.08
C ARG A 92 -22.52 -37.37 -11.05
N LEU A 93 -21.23 -37.14 -11.27
CA LEU A 93 -20.40 -38.00 -12.13
C LEU A 93 -20.21 -39.42 -11.57
N LEU A 94 -20.10 -39.56 -10.25
CA LEU A 94 -19.99 -40.87 -9.60
C LEU A 94 -21.28 -41.68 -9.73
N ARG A 95 -22.44 -41.04 -9.56
CA ARG A 95 -23.76 -41.69 -9.71
C ARG A 95 -24.02 -42.20 -11.13
N GLN A 96 -23.65 -41.42 -12.16
CA GLN A 96 -23.71 -41.87 -13.55
C GLN A 96 -22.74 -43.03 -13.85
N ARG A 97 -21.58 -43.08 -13.17
CA ARG A 97 -20.61 -44.19 -13.32
C ARG A 97 -21.12 -45.48 -12.70
N THR A 98 -21.79 -45.43 -11.55
CA THR A 98 -22.33 -46.63 -10.88
C THR A 98 -23.50 -47.25 -11.64
N GLU A 99 -24.31 -46.44 -12.34
CA GLU A 99 -25.41 -46.92 -13.19
C GLU A 99 -24.93 -47.62 -14.47
N ARG A 100 -23.74 -47.27 -14.98
CA ARG A 100 -23.11 -47.94 -16.14
C ARG A 100 -22.44 -49.28 -15.82
N CYS A 101 -22.21 -49.62 -14.55
CA CYS A 101 -21.59 -50.90 -14.17
C CYS A 101 -22.58 -52.07 -14.04
N PHE A 102 -23.89 -51.85 -14.19
CA PHE A 102 -24.91 -52.90 -14.03
C PHE A 102 -25.42 -53.53 -15.35
N VAL A 103 -24.82 -53.21 -16.51
CA VAL A 103 -25.22 -53.76 -17.83
C VAL A 103 -24.06 -54.44 -18.57
N ARG A 104 -23.22 -55.19 -17.86
CA ARG A 104 -22.40 -56.25 -18.48
C ARG A 104 -22.53 -57.53 -17.65
N ARG A 105 -23.60 -58.23 -18.00
CA ARG A 105 -23.82 -59.67 -17.88
C ARG A 105 -22.64 -60.47 -18.42
#